data_AF-A0A924WZ14-F1
#
_entry.id   AF-A0A924WZ14-F1
#
_cell.length_a   1.000
_cell.length_b   1.000
_cell.length_c   1.000
_cell.angle_alpha   90.00
_cell.angle_beta   90.00
_cell.angle_gamma   90.00
#
_symmetry.space_group_name_H-M   'P 1'
#
loop_
_entity.id
_entity.type
_entity.pdbx_description
1 polymer ?
#
loop_
_entity_poly.entity_id
_entity_poly.type
_entity_poly.pdbx_seq_one_letter_code
_entity_poly.pdbx_strand_id
1 'polypeptide(L)'
;MSEAEESNPPPQQLPAVISARVEHARTPSNQLGDLPQEELEAIAEEYGIEPGQFRSKAALVSAIHERRQLIATLARQSMQEVLDWAGRSLPPTVSPEQMAIEIAHIRSMRFNGLSDRGLVVLAMMRGCDVEGAESRDDIISKLKSQEGFFARIKRKTRGWMGKRVERMVGDSTTEIPAPTPEPHNKSTDQTAVPRQQALREEIEDAGFFSGIANRVKKQADSYVNQKLDEIEARIDRKLDEIDRRLAEWRDKEIANRIRILKITLWASVVVAAVSLIYSYVNVVRDQWNQPKNLAPSTTPTSIVVPARTTSATAAAIEIPTSRSSAN
;
A
#
# COMPACT_ATOMS: atom_id res chain seq x y z
N MET A 1 -51.20 11.44 -41.11
CA MET A 1 -50.14 10.49 -40.70
C MET A 1 -49.29 11.25 -39.72
N SER A 2 -49.61 11.08 -38.45
CA SER A 2 -49.17 11.94 -37.36
C SER A 2 -47.94 11.32 -36.69
N GLU A 3 -46.92 12.16 -36.55
CA GLU A 3 -45.67 11.87 -35.85
C GLU A 3 -45.97 11.56 -34.38
N ALA A 4 -45.54 10.37 -33.93
CA ALA A 4 -45.55 10.01 -32.52
C ALA A 4 -44.21 10.47 -31.92
N GLU A 5 -44.26 11.56 -31.16
CA GLU A 5 -43.20 12.02 -30.25
C GLU A 5 -42.95 10.95 -29.17
N GLU A 6 -41.85 10.21 -29.33
CA GLU A 6 -41.35 9.23 -28.38
C GLU A 6 -40.62 9.98 -27.24
N SER A 7 -41.28 10.06 -26.09
CA SER A 7 -40.80 10.75 -24.90
C SER A 7 -39.69 9.95 -24.22
N ASN A 8 -38.45 10.42 -24.38
CA ASN A 8 -37.26 9.83 -23.78
C ASN A 8 -37.20 10.23 -22.28
N PRO A 9 -37.22 9.29 -21.32
CA PRO A 9 -37.20 9.62 -19.90
C PRO A 9 -35.83 10.20 -19.48
N PRO A 10 -35.79 11.13 -18.51
CA PRO A 10 -34.55 11.73 -18.03
C PRO A 10 -33.64 10.67 -17.39
N PRO A 11 -32.31 10.77 -17.58
CA PRO A 11 -31.36 9.82 -17.02
C PRO A 11 -31.39 9.89 -15.49
N GLN A 12 -31.83 8.79 -14.87
CA GLN A 12 -31.77 8.61 -13.42
C GLN A 12 -30.29 8.57 -13.00
N GLN A 13 -29.84 9.61 -12.29
CA GLN A 13 -28.54 9.64 -11.63
C GLN A 13 -28.54 8.62 -10.49
N LEU A 14 -27.93 7.45 -10.73
CA LEU A 14 -27.68 6.47 -9.68
C LEU A 14 -26.65 7.04 -8.69
N PRO A 15 -26.87 6.87 -7.37
CA PRO A 15 -25.94 7.31 -6.35
C PRO A 15 -24.59 6.61 -6.55
N ALA A 16 -23.52 7.40 -6.61
CA ALA A 16 -22.15 6.90 -6.68
C ALA A 16 -21.86 6.06 -5.43
N VAL A 17 -21.92 4.74 -5.58
CA VAL A 17 -21.41 3.80 -4.60
C VAL A 17 -19.89 3.99 -4.59
N ILE A 18 -19.41 4.72 -3.60
CA ILE A 18 -17.99 4.86 -3.27
C ILE A 18 -17.52 3.47 -2.84
N SER A 19 -17.14 2.66 -3.82
CA SER A 19 -16.39 1.43 -3.59
C SER A 19 -15.05 1.88 -3.03
N ALA A 20 -14.88 1.74 -1.72
CA ALA A 20 -13.62 1.90 -1.02
C ALA A 20 -12.63 0.87 -1.60
N ARG A 21 -11.95 1.30 -2.67
CA ARG A 21 -10.93 0.56 -3.38
C ARG A 21 -9.76 0.44 -2.41
N VAL A 22 -9.49 -0.77 -1.96
CA VAL A 22 -8.20 -1.13 -1.33
C VAL A 22 -7.16 -1.09 -2.45
N GLU A 23 -6.80 0.13 -2.87
CA GLU A 23 -5.62 0.36 -3.67
C GLU A 23 -4.45 -0.11 -2.83
N HIS A 24 -3.80 -1.17 -3.29
CA HIS A 24 -2.54 -1.62 -2.72
C HIS A 24 -1.57 -0.48 -3.01
N ALA A 25 -1.41 0.40 -2.01
CA ALA A 25 -0.61 1.61 -2.11
C ALA A 25 0.75 1.20 -2.66
N ARG A 26 1.15 1.80 -3.79
CA ARG A 26 2.46 1.64 -4.39
C ARG A 26 3.49 1.84 -3.29
N THR A 27 4.07 0.75 -2.78
CA THR A 27 5.09 0.83 -1.74
C THR A 27 6.26 1.58 -2.36
N PRO A 28 6.60 2.80 -1.86
CA PRO A 28 7.67 3.57 -2.44
C PRO A 28 8.94 2.72 -2.45
N SER A 29 9.63 2.70 -3.59
CA SER A 29 10.79 1.86 -3.88
C SER A 29 11.89 1.89 -2.81
N ASN A 30 11.93 2.96 -2.00
CA ASN A 30 12.90 3.13 -0.94
C ASN A 30 12.63 2.22 0.29
N GLN A 31 11.48 1.56 0.37
CA GLN A 31 11.10 0.77 1.55
C GLN A 31 11.63 -0.67 1.53
N LEU A 32 11.95 -1.25 0.38
CA LEU A 32 12.41 -2.65 0.30
C LEU A 32 13.70 -2.90 1.08
N GLY A 33 14.60 -1.91 1.16
CA GLY A 33 15.84 -2.02 1.91
C GLY A 33 15.64 -2.18 3.42
N ASP A 34 14.55 -1.62 3.95
CA ASP A 34 14.26 -1.57 5.39
C ASP A 34 13.42 -2.77 5.86
N LEU A 35 12.72 -3.47 4.95
CA LEU A 35 11.91 -4.62 5.29
C LEU A 35 12.76 -5.76 5.90
N PRO A 36 12.23 -6.51 6.88
CA PRO A 36 12.90 -7.69 7.41
C PRO A 36 13.11 -8.74 6.30
N GLN A 37 14.11 -9.60 6.48
CA GLN A 37 14.47 -10.59 5.47
C GLN A 37 13.30 -11.52 5.12
N GLU A 38 12.51 -11.94 6.10
CA GLU A 38 11.35 -12.82 5.89
C GLU A 38 10.29 -12.20 4.97
N GLU A 39 10.01 -10.90 5.12
CA GLU A 39 9.07 -10.18 4.24
C GLU A 39 9.63 -10.04 2.82
N LEU A 40 10.94 -9.83 2.68
CA LEU A 40 11.59 -9.81 1.37
C LEU A 40 11.54 -11.17 0.68
N GLU A 41 11.70 -12.26 1.43
CA GLU A 41 11.57 -13.62 0.90
C GLU A 41 10.13 -13.89 0.44
N ALA A 42 9.14 -13.45 1.20
CA ALA A 42 7.72 -13.56 0.82
C ALA A 42 7.40 -12.76 -0.46
N ILE A 43 7.87 -11.50 -0.53
CA ILE A 43 7.71 -10.66 -1.72
C ILE A 43 8.43 -11.29 -2.93
N ALA A 44 9.64 -11.81 -2.75
CA ALA A 44 10.38 -12.49 -3.80
C ALA A 44 9.61 -13.71 -4.33
N GLU A 45 9.07 -14.55 -3.44
CA GLU A 45 8.28 -15.73 -3.82
C GLU A 45 7.02 -15.34 -4.61
N GLU A 46 6.34 -14.26 -4.22
CA GLU A 46 5.17 -13.72 -4.93
C GLU A 46 5.50 -13.30 -6.37
N TYR A 47 6.69 -12.74 -6.61
CA TYR A 47 7.20 -12.41 -7.95
C TYR A 47 7.86 -13.59 -8.68
N GLY A 48 7.80 -14.81 -8.13
CA GLY A 48 8.41 -16.00 -8.72
C GLY A 48 9.94 -15.98 -8.70
N ILE A 49 10.54 -15.23 -7.79
CA ILE A 49 12.00 -15.21 -7.54
C ILE A 49 12.27 -16.20 -6.41
N GLU A 50 13.29 -17.05 -6.58
CA GLU A 50 13.71 -17.95 -5.51
C GLU A 50 14.67 -17.24 -4.55
N PRO A 51 14.29 -17.00 -3.29
CA PRO A 51 15.14 -16.28 -2.35
C PRO A 51 16.46 -17.02 -2.07
N GLY A 52 16.44 -18.36 -2.11
CA GLY A 52 17.60 -19.21 -1.83
C GLY A 52 18.76 -19.07 -2.83
N GLN A 53 18.54 -18.43 -3.98
CA GLN A 53 19.60 -18.15 -4.96
C GLN A 53 20.49 -16.97 -4.53
N PHE A 54 20.01 -16.14 -3.60
CA PHE A 54 20.67 -14.90 -3.19
C PHE A 54 21.25 -15.05 -1.78
N ARG A 55 22.56 -14.89 -1.66
CA ARG A 55 23.26 -14.99 -0.36
C ARG A 55 23.12 -13.74 0.51
N SER A 56 22.85 -12.59 -0.10
CA SER A 56 22.77 -11.31 0.60
C SER A 56 21.40 -10.66 0.41
N LYS A 57 20.94 -9.97 1.46
CA LYS A 57 19.69 -9.17 1.43
C LYS A 57 19.72 -8.15 0.28
N ALA A 58 20.86 -7.48 0.08
CA ALA A 58 21.00 -6.49 -0.99
C ALA A 58 20.83 -7.09 -2.39
N ALA A 59 21.35 -8.31 -2.63
CA ALA A 59 21.17 -8.98 -3.91
C ALA A 59 19.70 -9.39 -4.14
N LEU A 60 19.01 -9.86 -3.09
CA LEU A 60 17.58 -10.18 -3.17
C LEU A 60 16.74 -8.93 -3.48
N VAL A 61 17.02 -7.82 -2.79
CA VAL A 61 16.37 -6.53 -3.04
C VAL A 61 16.62 -6.07 -4.48
N SER A 62 17.85 -6.17 -4.97
CA SER A 62 18.20 -5.84 -6.36
C SER A 62 17.42 -6.70 -7.36
N ALA A 63 17.32 -8.00 -7.12
CA ALA A 63 16.57 -8.92 -7.98
C ALA A 63 15.07 -8.62 -8.00
N ILE A 64 14.48 -8.27 -6.85
CA ILE A 64 13.07 -7.82 -6.77
C ILE A 64 12.88 -6.54 -7.59
N HIS A 65 13.79 -5.57 -7.48
CA HIS A 65 13.73 -4.34 -8.26
C HIS A 65 13.87 -4.59 -9.76
N GLU A 66 14.84 -5.41 -10.17
CA GLU A 66 15.04 -5.80 -11.57
C GLU A 66 13.79 -6.49 -12.13
N ARG A 67 13.18 -7.40 -11.35
CA ARG A 67 11.92 -8.04 -11.74
C ARG A 67 10.78 -7.04 -11.88
N ARG A 68 10.63 -6.09 -10.97
CA ARG A 68 9.62 -5.02 -11.06
C ARG A 68 9.82 -4.15 -12.29
N GLN A 69 11.07 -3.80 -12.61
CA GLN A 69 11.40 -3.06 -13.83
C GLN A 69 11.07 -3.88 -15.08
N LEU A 70 11.41 -5.16 -15.10
CA LEU A 70 11.04 -6.08 -16.19
C LEU A 70 9.52 -6.10 -16.38
N ILE A 71 8.74 -6.29 -15.31
CA ILE A 71 7.26 -6.28 -15.37
C ILE A 71 6.73 -4.98 -15.97
N ALA A 72 7.32 -3.84 -15.61
CA ALA A 72 6.93 -2.55 -16.17
C ALA A 72 7.20 -2.42 -17.68
N THR A 73 8.17 -3.17 -18.23
CA THR A 73 8.45 -3.20 -19.67
C THR A 73 7.54 -4.15 -20.46
N LEU A 74 6.86 -5.08 -19.79
CA LEU A 74 6.02 -6.07 -20.48
C LEU A 74 4.73 -5.43 -21.01
N ALA A 75 4.37 -5.81 -22.23
CA ALA A 75 3.11 -5.40 -22.83
C ALA A 75 1.93 -6.07 -22.10
N ARG A 76 1.00 -5.25 -21.58
CA ARG A 76 -0.19 -5.72 -20.87
C ARG A 76 -1.01 -6.75 -21.64
N GLN A 77 -1.18 -6.55 -22.96
CA GLN A 77 -1.91 -7.47 -23.82
C GLN A 77 -1.26 -8.87 -23.84
N SER A 78 0.06 -8.92 -23.94
CA SER A 78 0.80 -10.19 -23.94
C SER A 78 0.73 -10.89 -22.58
N MET A 79 0.69 -10.16 -21.47
CA MET A 79 0.43 -10.74 -20.15
C MET A 79 -0.99 -11.32 -20.04
N GLN A 80 -1.98 -10.63 -20.60
CA GLN A 80 -3.35 -11.12 -20.64
C GLN A 80 -3.50 -12.39 -21.48
N GLU A 81 -2.81 -12.48 -22.63
CA GLU A 81 -2.78 -13.71 -23.45
C GLU A 81 -2.24 -14.91 -22.66
N VAL A 82 -1.23 -14.72 -21.80
CA VAL A 82 -0.71 -15.78 -20.91
C VAL A 82 -1.76 -16.20 -19.87
N LEU A 83 -2.47 -15.24 -19.29
CA LEU A 83 -3.51 -15.52 -18.30
C LEU A 83 -4.72 -16.24 -18.92
N ASP A 84 -5.17 -15.80 -20.09
CA ASP A 84 -6.26 -16.42 -20.85
C ASP A 84 -5.87 -17.86 -21.26
N TRP A 85 -4.64 -18.07 -21.74
CA TRP A 85 -4.10 -19.41 -22.02
C TRP A 85 -4.09 -20.30 -20.77
N ALA A 86 -3.78 -19.73 -19.60
CA ALA A 86 -3.82 -20.46 -18.34
C ALA A 86 -5.23 -20.67 -17.78
N GLY A 87 -6.27 -20.16 -18.46
CA GLY A 87 -7.66 -20.21 -18.01
C GLY A 87 -7.95 -19.33 -16.79
N ARG A 88 -7.14 -18.29 -16.57
CA ARG A 88 -7.29 -17.33 -15.46
C ARG A 88 -7.78 -16.01 -16.01
N SER A 89 -9.08 -15.75 -15.93
CA SER A 89 -9.62 -14.44 -16.28
C SER A 89 -9.44 -13.48 -15.11
N LEU A 90 -8.78 -12.34 -15.36
CA LEU A 90 -8.66 -11.24 -14.40
C LEU A 90 -9.49 -10.04 -14.87
N PRO A 91 -10.03 -9.23 -13.95
CA PRO A 91 -10.69 -7.99 -14.31
C PRO A 91 -9.78 -7.06 -15.12
N PRO A 92 -10.31 -6.30 -16.09
CA PRO A 92 -9.52 -5.41 -16.95
C PRO A 92 -8.93 -4.21 -16.19
N THR A 93 -9.25 -4.04 -14.90
CA THR A 93 -8.73 -2.97 -14.04
C THR A 93 -7.50 -3.40 -13.24
N VAL A 94 -7.10 -4.66 -13.31
CA VAL A 94 -5.97 -5.22 -12.55
C VAL A 94 -4.65 -4.61 -13.00
N SER A 95 -3.75 -4.34 -12.05
CA SER A 95 -2.42 -3.79 -12.30
C SER A 95 -1.51 -4.80 -13.01
N PRO A 96 -0.51 -4.34 -13.80
CA PRO A 96 0.44 -5.26 -14.44
C PRO A 96 1.23 -6.10 -13.42
N GLU A 97 1.52 -5.55 -12.24
CA GLU A 97 2.16 -6.28 -11.15
C GLU A 97 1.34 -7.49 -10.68
N GLN A 98 0.04 -7.30 -10.48
CA GLN A 98 -0.85 -8.40 -10.09
C GLN A 98 -0.99 -9.45 -11.20
N MET A 99 -1.02 -9.04 -12.47
CA MET A 99 -0.97 -9.99 -13.60
C MET A 99 0.32 -10.79 -13.58
N ALA A 100 1.46 -10.15 -13.29
CA ALA A 100 2.75 -10.83 -13.20
C ALA A 100 2.79 -11.86 -12.06
N ILE A 101 2.22 -11.54 -10.91
CA ILE A 101 2.10 -12.45 -9.76
C ILE A 101 1.27 -13.68 -10.15
N GLU A 102 0.12 -13.47 -10.80
CA GLU A 102 -0.70 -14.57 -11.30
C GLU A 102 0.03 -15.41 -12.36
N ILE A 103 0.80 -14.79 -13.25
CA ILE A 103 1.62 -15.49 -14.24
C ILE A 103 2.72 -16.32 -13.57
N ALA A 104 3.39 -15.79 -12.54
CA ALA A 104 4.41 -16.50 -11.77
C ALA A 104 3.85 -17.77 -11.10
N HIS A 105 2.56 -17.77 -10.74
CA HIS A 105 1.87 -18.92 -10.16
C HIS A 105 1.42 -19.99 -11.18
N ILE A 106 1.50 -19.73 -12.49
CA ILE A 106 1.11 -20.72 -13.50
C ILE A 106 2.09 -21.89 -13.48
N ARG A 107 1.59 -23.08 -13.15
CA ARG A 107 2.37 -24.35 -13.14
C ARG A 107 2.20 -25.20 -14.40
N SER A 108 1.26 -24.86 -15.28
CA SER A 108 1.02 -25.63 -16.51
C SER A 108 2.19 -25.47 -17.49
N MET A 109 2.55 -26.57 -18.16
CA MET A 109 3.62 -26.61 -19.19
C MET A 109 3.10 -27.02 -20.56
N ARG A 110 1.81 -26.77 -20.81
CA ARG A 110 1.16 -27.09 -22.09
C ARG A 110 1.16 -25.89 -23.02
N PHE A 111 2.24 -25.64 -23.74
CA PHE A 111 2.40 -24.45 -24.59
C PHE A 111 1.49 -24.39 -25.82
N ASN A 112 0.61 -25.39 -26.02
CA ASN A 112 -0.34 -25.41 -27.13
C ASN A 112 -1.35 -24.26 -26.96
N GLY A 113 -1.53 -23.46 -28.01
CA GLY A 113 -2.46 -22.32 -28.02
C GLY A 113 -1.92 -21.04 -27.38
N LEU A 114 -0.73 -21.04 -26.77
CA LEU A 114 -0.10 -19.81 -26.31
C LEU A 114 0.51 -19.05 -27.50
N SER A 115 0.27 -17.75 -27.60
CA SER A 115 0.88 -16.90 -28.63
C SER A 115 2.41 -16.85 -28.48
N ASP A 116 3.15 -16.51 -29.54
CA ASP A 116 4.61 -16.35 -29.46
C ASP A 116 5.00 -15.22 -28.49
N ARG A 117 4.22 -14.13 -28.47
CA ARG A 117 4.41 -13.01 -27.54
C ARG A 117 4.19 -13.43 -26.08
N GLY A 118 3.12 -14.17 -25.82
CA GLY A 118 2.83 -14.71 -24.49
C GLY A 118 3.89 -15.71 -24.05
N LEU A 119 4.44 -16.51 -24.98
CA LEU A 119 5.53 -17.43 -24.70
C LEU A 119 6.81 -16.69 -24.27
N VAL A 120 7.17 -15.59 -24.94
CA VAL A 120 8.29 -14.73 -24.55
C VAL A 120 8.05 -14.13 -23.15
N VAL A 121 6.86 -13.58 -22.89
CA VAL A 121 6.50 -13.04 -21.57
C VAL A 121 6.63 -14.10 -20.48
N LEU A 122 6.10 -15.31 -20.71
CA LEU A 122 6.17 -16.42 -19.77
C LEU A 122 7.62 -16.83 -19.50
N ALA A 123 8.46 -16.90 -20.54
CA ALA A 123 9.88 -17.20 -20.44
C ALA A 123 10.63 -16.13 -19.64
N MET A 124 10.44 -14.84 -19.95
CA MET A 124 11.02 -13.73 -19.20
C MET A 124 10.58 -13.75 -17.72
N MET A 125 9.29 -13.98 -17.45
CA MET A 125 8.76 -14.11 -16.08
C MET A 125 9.32 -15.32 -15.33
N ARG A 126 9.73 -16.38 -16.02
CA ARG A 126 10.45 -17.54 -15.45
C ARG A 126 11.96 -17.29 -15.28
N GLY A 127 12.47 -16.13 -15.68
CA GLY A 127 13.90 -15.80 -15.62
C GLY A 127 14.71 -16.49 -16.72
N CYS A 128 14.08 -16.85 -17.84
CA CYS A 128 14.79 -17.27 -19.04
C CYS A 128 15.24 -16.03 -19.81
N ASP A 129 16.51 -16.03 -20.22
CA ASP A 129 17.01 -15.03 -21.15
C ASP A 129 16.53 -15.40 -22.57
N VAL A 130 15.77 -14.48 -23.16
CA VAL A 130 15.13 -14.66 -24.48
C VAL A 130 15.55 -13.50 -25.37
N GLU A 131 16.32 -13.81 -26.39
CA GLU A 131 16.63 -12.86 -27.45
C GLU A 131 15.44 -12.76 -28.41
N GLY A 132 15.13 -11.55 -28.89
CA GLY A 132 13.90 -11.25 -29.63
C GLY A 132 13.73 -11.97 -30.99
N ALA A 133 14.69 -12.79 -31.42
CA ALA A 133 14.67 -13.55 -32.66
C ALA A 133 14.69 -15.08 -32.45
N GLU A 134 14.51 -15.57 -31.23
CA GLU A 134 14.51 -17.00 -30.94
C GLU A 134 13.29 -17.71 -31.53
N SER A 135 13.49 -18.94 -32.00
CA SER A 135 12.38 -19.76 -32.48
C SER A 135 11.49 -20.21 -31.32
N ARG A 136 10.20 -20.42 -31.60
CA ARG A 136 9.22 -20.90 -30.62
C ARG A 136 9.68 -22.18 -29.91
N ASP A 137 10.27 -23.11 -30.66
CA ASP A 137 10.72 -24.40 -30.16
C ASP A 137 11.93 -24.27 -29.22
N ASP A 138 12.83 -23.31 -29.50
CA ASP A 138 13.98 -23.01 -28.63
C ASP A 138 13.52 -22.44 -27.28
N ILE A 139 12.56 -21.51 -27.29
CA ILE A 139 11.99 -20.93 -26.07
C ILE A 139 11.28 -22.03 -25.24
N ILE A 140 10.52 -22.92 -25.90
CA ILE A 140 9.88 -24.07 -25.23
C ILE A 140 10.94 -25.00 -24.61
N SER A 141 12.04 -25.26 -25.32
CA SER A 141 13.14 -26.09 -24.83
C SER A 141 13.79 -25.47 -23.59
N LYS A 142 14.09 -24.15 -23.61
CA LYS A 142 14.62 -23.40 -22.46
C LYS A 142 13.68 -23.45 -21.26
N LEU A 143 12.37 -23.21 -21.48
CA LEU A 143 11.35 -23.27 -20.43
C LEU A 143 11.25 -24.66 -19.77
N LYS A 144 11.31 -25.74 -20.56
CA LYS A 144 11.31 -27.12 -20.06
C LYS A 144 12.60 -27.43 -19.27
N SER A 145 13.75 -26.93 -19.73
CA SER A 145 15.03 -27.12 -19.06
C SER A 145 15.05 -26.47 -17.66
N GLN A 146 14.53 -25.24 -17.55
CA GLN A 146 14.43 -24.50 -16.31
C GLN A 146 13.55 -25.21 -15.26
N GLU A 147 12.43 -25.83 -15.65
CA GLU A 147 11.56 -26.53 -14.70
C GLU A 147 12.25 -27.71 -13.99
N GLY A 148 13.07 -28.46 -14.72
CA GLY A 148 13.83 -29.57 -14.15
C GLY A 148 14.74 -29.11 -13.00
N PHE A 149 15.18 -27.86 -13.05
CA PHE A 149 15.96 -27.22 -11.98
C PHE A 149 15.07 -26.86 -10.77
N PHE A 150 13.96 -26.15 -10.99
CA PHE A 150 13.02 -25.75 -9.93
C PHE A 150 12.39 -26.95 -9.20
N ALA A 151 12.00 -28.00 -9.94
CA ALA A 151 11.43 -29.21 -9.36
C ALA A 151 12.42 -29.94 -8.45
N ARG A 152 13.71 -29.93 -8.79
CA ARG A 152 14.79 -30.49 -7.95
C ARG A 152 15.01 -29.65 -6.70
N ILE A 153 14.91 -28.32 -6.82
CA ILE A 153 15.07 -27.40 -5.69
C ILE A 153 13.91 -27.50 -4.71
N LYS A 154 12.65 -27.45 -5.17
CA LYS A 154 11.47 -27.59 -4.29
C LYS A 154 11.44 -28.91 -3.51
N ARG A 155 11.97 -30.01 -4.07
CA ARG A 155 12.16 -31.27 -3.33
C ARG A 155 13.19 -31.13 -2.20
N LYS A 156 14.29 -30.41 -2.43
CA LYS A 156 15.33 -30.17 -1.42
C LYS A 156 14.85 -29.24 -0.31
N THR A 157 14.18 -28.14 -0.63
CA THR A 157 13.67 -27.19 0.38
C THR A 157 12.63 -27.83 1.29
N ARG A 158 11.69 -28.62 0.76
CA ARG A 158 10.70 -29.34 1.59
C ARG A 158 11.37 -30.36 2.53
N GLY A 159 12.41 -31.05 2.08
CA GLY A 159 13.20 -31.95 2.93
C GLY A 159 14.01 -31.22 4.00
N TRP A 160 14.46 -30.00 3.73
CA TRP A 160 15.25 -29.21 4.66
C TRP A 160 14.41 -28.51 5.73
N MET A 161 13.26 -27.94 5.34
CA MET A 161 12.29 -27.39 6.31
C MET A 161 11.71 -28.49 7.20
N GLY A 162 11.42 -29.68 6.64
CA GLY A 162 11.04 -30.85 7.42
C GLY A 162 12.07 -31.15 8.52
N LYS A 163 13.37 -31.16 8.20
CA LYS A 163 14.45 -31.39 9.17
C LYS A 163 14.60 -30.28 10.22
N ARG A 164 14.28 -29.02 9.89
CA ARG A 164 14.31 -27.92 10.87
C ARG A 164 13.12 -27.97 11.82
N VAL A 165 11.93 -28.28 11.30
CA VAL A 165 10.73 -28.48 12.13
C VAL A 165 10.89 -29.72 12.99
N GLU A 166 11.43 -30.82 12.46
CA GLU A 166 11.74 -32.04 13.21
C GLU A 166 12.73 -31.78 14.36
N ARG A 167 13.71 -30.88 14.20
CA ARG A 167 14.59 -30.45 15.30
C ARG A 167 13.92 -29.54 16.33
N MET A 168 12.97 -28.70 15.93
CA MET A 168 12.26 -27.83 16.88
C MET A 168 11.12 -28.55 17.61
N VAL A 169 10.54 -29.58 17.00
CA VAL A 169 9.43 -30.37 17.56
C VAL A 169 9.94 -31.64 18.27
N GLY A 170 11.10 -32.18 17.86
CA GLY A 170 11.65 -33.43 18.38
C GLY A 170 12.34 -33.35 19.74
N ASP A 171 12.53 -32.16 20.32
CA ASP A 171 13.20 -32.01 21.63
C ASP A 171 12.22 -31.79 22.80
N SER A 172 10.91 -31.71 22.53
CA SER A 172 9.86 -31.78 23.54
C SER A 172 9.19 -33.15 23.52
N THR A 173 9.95 -34.21 23.77
CA THR A 173 9.38 -35.48 24.23
C THR A 173 8.95 -35.28 25.69
N THR A 174 7.85 -34.56 25.87
CA THR A 174 7.05 -34.66 27.09
C THR A 174 6.14 -35.85 26.88
N GLU A 175 6.40 -36.92 27.61
CA GLU A 175 5.56 -38.12 27.70
C GLU A 175 4.10 -37.72 27.92
N ILE A 176 3.28 -37.70 26.86
CA ILE A 176 1.82 -37.60 27.01
C ILE A 176 1.34 -39.05 27.23
N PRO A 177 0.77 -39.38 28.39
CA PRO A 177 0.26 -40.72 28.67
C PRO A 177 -0.89 -41.05 27.72
N ALA A 178 -0.85 -42.24 27.14
CA ALA A 178 -1.87 -42.75 26.23
C ALA A 178 -3.27 -42.70 26.87
N PRO A 179 -4.30 -42.16 26.18
CA PRO A 179 -5.67 -42.28 26.64
C PRO A 179 -6.17 -43.71 26.45
N THR A 180 -6.70 -44.26 27.54
CA THR A 180 -7.33 -45.58 27.68
C THR A 180 -8.55 -45.71 26.76
N PRO A 181 -8.74 -46.84 26.03
CA PRO A 181 -9.94 -47.05 25.23
C PRO A 181 -11.13 -47.50 26.10
N GLU A 182 -12.25 -46.77 26.05
CA GLU A 182 -13.53 -47.20 26.64
C GLU A 182 -14.41 -47.96 25.62
N PRO A 183 -15.14 -49.02 26.05
CA PRO A 183 -16.04 -49.79 25.20
C PRO A 183 -17.52 -49.44 25.43
N HIS A 184 -18.20 -48.97 24.38
CA HIS A 184 -19.67 -48.86 24.32
C HIS A 184 -20.13 -49.18 22.89
N ASN A 185 -21.29 -49.75 22.60
CA ASN A 185 -22.25 -50.61 23.31
C ASN A 185 -23.16 -51.14 22.18
N LYS A 186 -23.54 -52.41 22.22
CA LYS A 186 -24.41 -53.09 21.23
C LYS A 186 -25.88 -52.76 21.47
N SER A 187 -26.64 -52.50 20.39
CA SER A 187 -28.08 -52.79 20.31
C SER A 187 -28.55 -53.08 18.88
N THR A 188 -28.99 -54.32 18.66
CA THR A 188 -29.89 -54.88 17.62
C THR A 188 -31.35 -54.38 17.89
N ASP A 189 -32.35 -54.25 16.99
CA ASP A 189 -33.00 -55.17 16.03
C ASP A 189 -34.01 -54.37 15.14
N GLN A 190 -34.00 -54.49 13.80
CA GLN A 190 -34.91 -55.25 12.90
C GLN A 190 -36.37 -54.77 12.69
N THR A 191 -36.69 -54.32 11.45
CA THR A 191 -37.83 -54.82 10.64
C THR A 191 -37.68 -54.42 9.16
N ALA A 192 -38.04 -55.33 8.26
CA ALA A 192 -37.61 -55.38 6.87
C ALA A 192 -38.58 -54.77 5.84
N VAL A 193 -38.04 -54.01 4.86
CA VAL A 193 -38.60 -53.86 3.50
C VAL A 193 -37.42 -53.75 2.49
N PRO A 194 -37.36 -54.56 1.42
CA PRO A 194 -36.16 -54.66 0.58
C PRO A 194 -36.17 -53.61 -0.53
N ARG A 195 -35.70 -52.39 -0.22
CA ARG A 195 -35.21 -51.38 -1.20
C ARG A 195 -34.54 -50.15 -0.55
N GLN A 196 -34.21 -50.20 0.75
CA GLN A 196 -33.67 -49.06 1.51
C GLN A 196 -32.20 -49.18 1.91
N GLN A 197 -31.48 -50.23 1.48
CA GLN A 197 -30.07 -50.41 1.89
C GLN A 197 -29.14 -49.35 1.26
N ALA A 198 -29.43 -48.85 0.05
CA ALA A 198 -28.65 -47.75 -0.54
C ALA A 198 -28.93 -46.39 0.12
N LEU A 199 -30.17 -46.12 0.54
CA LEU A 199 -30.55 -44.86 1.21
C LEU A 199 -30.15 -44.82 2.69
N ARG A 200 -30.11 -45.98 3.37
CA ARG A 200 -29.68 -46.05 4.77
C ARG A 200 -28.16 -45.97 4.91
N GLU A 201 -27.41 -46.57 3.98
CA GLU A 201 -25.95 -46.42 3.89
C GLU A 201 -25.57 -44.98 3.50
N GLU A 202 -26.34 -44.34 2.61
CA GLU A 202 -26.16 -42.92 2.27
C GLU A 202 -26.58 -41.96 3.40
N ILE A 203 -27.57 -42.31 4.24
CA ILE A 203 -27.99 -41.49 5.40
C ILE A 203 -27.09 -41.74 6.64
N GLU A 204 -26.51 -42.92 6.81
CA GLU A 204 -25.53 -43.20 7.87
C GLU A 204 -24.18 -42.54 7.56
N ASP A 205 -23.74 -42.53 6.29
CA ASP A 205 -22.54 -41.77 5.86
C ASP A 205 -22.80 -40.26 5.78
N ALA A 206 -23.96 -39.80 5.29
CA ALA A 206 -24.27 -38.37 5.26
C ALA A 206 -24.61 -37.79 6.64
N GLY A 207 -25.15 -38.58 7.58
CA GLY A 207 -25.50 -38.13 8.92
C GLY A 207 -24.29 -37.88 9.82
N PHE A 208 -23.27 -38.73 9.72
CA PHE A 208 -22.03 -38.56 10.48
C PHE A 208 -21.17 -37.42 9.91
N PHE A 209 -21.02 -37.34 8.59
CA PHE A 209 -20.26 -36.26 7.96
C PHE A 209 -20.96 -34.90 8.02
N SER A 210 -22.30 -34.84 7.94
CA SER A 210 -23.05 -33.58 8.13
C SER A 210 -22.96 -33.06 9.58
N GLY A 211 -22.92 -33.97 10.56
CA GLY A 211 -22.67 -33.62 11.96
C GLY A 211 -21.26 -33.06 12.21
N ILE A 212 -20.24 -33.65 11.58
CA ILE A 212 -18.86 -33.17 11.65
C ILE A 212 -18.71 -31.85 10.89
N ALA A 213 -19.29 -31.71 9.70
CA ALA A 213 -19.23 -30.46 8.92
C ALA A 213 -19.82 -29.28 9.70
N ASN A 214 -20.94 -29.48 10.42
CA ASN A 214 -21.50 -28.43 11.27
C ASN A 214 -20.65 -28.12 12.50
N ARG A 215 -19.94 -29.10 13.08
CA ARG A 215 -18.99 -28.85 14.19
C ARG A 215 -17.72 -28.14 13.71
N VAL A 216 -17.17 -28.56 12.58
CA VAL A 216 -16.03 -27.91 11.93
C VAL A 216 -16.40 -26.49 11.52
N LYS A 217 -17.61 -26.27 10.97
CA LYS A 217 -18.11 -24.93 10.65
C LYS A 217 -18.25 -24.07 11.91
N LYS A 218 -18.84 -24.58 13.00
CA LYS A 218 -18.92 -23.83 14.27
C LYS A 218 -17.54 -23.53 14.87
N GLN A 219 -16.59 -24.46 14.77
CA GLN A 219 -15.21 -24.21 15.20
C GLN A 219 -14.51 -23.18 14.31
N ALA A 220 -14.73 -23.24 13.00
CA ALA A 220 -14.22 -22.25 12.06
C ALA A 220 -14.82 -20.86 12.31
N ASP A 221 -16.14 -20.76 12.50
CA ASP A 221 -16.83 -19.51 12.81
C ASP A 221 -16.33 -18.94 14.15
N SER A 222 -16.14 -19.79 15.17
CA SER A 222 -15.57 -19.37 16.46
C SER A 222 -14.12 -18.90 16.33
N TYR A 223 -13.31 -19.58 15.52
CA TYR A 223 -11.93 -19.17 15.27
C TYR A 223 -11.85 -17.87 14.47
N VAL A 224 -12.71 -17.71 13.48
CA VAL A 224 -12.82 -16.48 12.68
C VAL A 224 -13.25 -15.32 13.57
N ASN A 225 -14.27 -15.49 14.40
CA ASN A 225 -14.69 -14.45 15.35
C ASN A 225 -13.58 -14.11 16.34
N GLN A 226 -12.89 -15.11 16.90
CA GLN A 226 -11.73 -14.86 17.77
C GLN A 226 -10.62 -14.08 17.04
N LYS A 227 -10.38 -14.36 15.76
CA LYS A 227 -9.40 -13.63 14.96
C LYS A 227 -9.87 -12.24 14.60
N LEU A 228 -11.16 -12.03 14.37
CA LEU A 228 -11.73 -10.71 14.18
C LEU A 228 -11.57 -9.87 15.45
N ASP A 229 -11.86 -10.43 16.64
CA ASP A 229 -11.68 -9.74 17.92
C ASP A 229 -10.19 -9.42 18.19
N GLU A 230 -9.27 -10.35 17.86
CA GLU A 230 -7.83 -10.11 17.99
C GLU A 230 -7.36 -8.99 17.04
N ILE A 231 -7.88 -8.96 15.82
CA ILE A 231 -7.59 -7.93 14.83
C ILE A 231 -8.15 -6.59 15.30
N GLU A 232 -9.38 -6.54 15.80
CA GLU A 232 -10.01 -5.34 16.36
C GLU A 232 -9.18 -4.79 17.52
N ALA A 233 -8.77 -5.64 18.47
CA ALA A 233 -7.93 -5.23 19.59
C ALA A 233 -6.54 -4.71 19.17
N ARG A 234 -5.98 -5.21 18.05
CA ARG A 234 -4.72 -4.69 17.50
C ARG A 234 -4.93 -3.34 16.79
N ILE A 235 -6.06 -3.18 16.10
CA ILE A 235 -6.43 -1.93 15.44
C ILE A 235 -6.63 -0.84 16.47
N ASP A 236 -7.38 -1.09 17.55
CA ASP A 236 -7.61 -0.12 18.62
C ASP A 236 -6.30 0.33 19.26
N ARG A 237 -5.39 -0.60 19.58
CA ARG A 237 -4.05 -0.25 20.09
C ARG A 237 -3.23 0.60 19.12
N LYS A 238 -3.38 0.35 17.82
CA LYS A 238 -2.68 1.12 16.77
C LYS A 238 -3.28 2.51 16.60
N LEU A 239 -4.59 2.64 16.72
CA LEU A 239 -5.28 3.94 16.72
C LEU A 239 -4.86 4.77 17.94
N ASP A 240 -4.82 4.19 19.14
CA ASP A 240 -4.34 4.85 20.35
C ASP A 240 -2.88 5.31 20.21
N GLU A 241 -2.03 4.47 19.62
CA GLU A 241 -0.62 4.82 19.36
C GLU A 241 -0.50 6.01 18.39
N ILE A 242 -1.32 6.05 17.33
CA ILE A 242 -1.36 7.14 16.37
C ILE A 242 -1.86 8.42 17.01
N ASP A 243 -2.97 8.37 17.77
CA ASP A 243 -3.54 9.54 18.43
C ASP A 243 -2.58 10.13 19.46
N ARG A 244 -1.86 9.28 20.19
CA ARG A 244 -0.78 9.72 21.07
C ARG A 244 0.34 10.39 20.30
N ARG A 245 0.82 9.81 19.19
CA ARG A 245 1.86 10.43 18.35
C ARG A 245 1.39 11.76 17.77
N LEU A 246 0.13 11.86 17.32
CA LEU A 246 -0.45 13.11 16.81
C LEU A 246 -0.56 14.18 17.89
N ALA A 247 -0.92 13.82 19.12
CA ALA A 247 -0.90 14.74 20.26
C ALA A 247 0.52 15.25 20.54
N GLU A 248 1.51 14.35 20.62
CA GLU A 248 2.92 14.73 20.82
C GLU A 248 3.45 15.63 19.69
N TRP A 249 3.05 15.40 18.44
CA TRP A 249 3.41 16.24 17.30
C TRP A 249 2.74 17.62 17.36
N ARG A 250 1.45 17.67 17.71
CA ARG A 250 0.71 18.92 17.88
C ARG A 250 1.34 19.79 18.97
N ASP A 251 1.71 19.20 20.10
CA ASP A 251 2.34 19.92 21.20
C ASP A 251 3.73 20.46 20.81
N LYS A 252 4.52 19.67 20.07
CA LYS A 252 5.81 20.12 19.51
C LYS A 252 5.64 21.27 18.52
N GLU A 253 4.63 21.21 17.66
CA GLU A 253 4.34 22.27 16.69
C GLU A 253 3.89 23.55 17.38
N ILE A 254 2.95 23.45 18.33
CA ILE A 254 2.46 24.58 19.12
C ILE A 254 3.63 25.23 19.89
N ALA A 255 4.49 24.42 20.51
CA ALA A 255 5.68 24.91 21.21
C ALA A 255 6.64 25.67 20.27
N ASN A 256 6.86 25.15 19.05
CA ASN A 256 7.72 25.81 18.07
C ASN A 256 7.13 27.12 17.56
N ARG A 257 5.83 27.14 17.23
CA ARG A 257 5.10 28.36 16.83
C ARG A 257 5.16 29.45 17.91
N ILE A 258 4.97 29.09 19.17
CA ILE A 258 5.08 30.02 20.31
C ILE A 258 6.52 30.54 20.44
N ARG A 259 7.55 29.71 20.23
CA ARG A 259 8.95 30.14 20.29
C ARG A 259 9.26 31.18 19.22
N ILE A 260 8.79 30.96 17.98
CA ILE A 260 8.96 31.92 16.87
C ILE A 260 8.27 33.25 17.21
N LEU A 261 7.02 33.21 17.70
CA LEU A 261 6.27 34.41 18.08
C LEU A 261 6.98 35.20 19.21
N LYS A 262 7.55 34.51 20.20
CA LYS A 262 8.36 35.15 21.24
C LYS A 262 9.59 35.86 20.69
N ILE A 263 10.30 35.25 19.74
CA ILE A 263 11.50 35.83 19.12
C ILE A 263 11.15 37.10 18.33
N THR A 264 10.08 37.05 17.52
CA THR A 264 9.65 38.22 16.73
C THR A 264 9.15 39.35 17.62
N LEU A 265 8.48 39.02 18.73
CA LEU A 265 8.07 40.00 19.74
C LEU A 265 9.28 40.67 20.41
N TRP A 266 10.30 39.91 20.82
CA TRP A 266 11.52 40.49 21.39
C TRP A 266 12.27 41.36 20.37
N ALA A 267 12.33 40.92 19.10
CA ALA A 267 12.94 41.70 18.04
C ALA A 267 12.25 43.06 17.84
N SER A 268 10.92 43.12 17.86
CA SER A 268 10.19 44.40 17.73
C SER A 268 10.43 45.34 18.91
N VAL A 269 10.50 44.80 20.14
CA VAL A 269 10.86 45.58 21.35
C VAL A 269 12.27 46.16 21.23
N VAL A 270 13.24 45.37 20.78
CA VAL A 270 14.63 45.82 20.59
C VAL A 270 14.71 46.92 19.53
N VAL A 271 14.02 46.76 18.39
CA VAL A 271 13.98 47.78 17.32
C VAL A 271 13.36 49.09 17.82
N ALA A 272 12.27 49.02 18.60
CA ALA A 272 11.66 50.21 19.20
C ALA A 272 12.61 50.91 20.19
N ALA A 273 13.33 50.15 21.02
CA ALA A 273 14.32 50.69 21.96
C ALA A 273 15.50 51.36 21.23
N VAL A 274 16.03 50.73 20.18
CA VAL A 274 17.10 51.32 19.35
C VAL A 274 16.64 52.59 18.63
N SER A 275 15.40 52.59 18.10
CA SER A 275 14.80 53.78 17.48
C SER A 275 14.66 54.94 18.48
N LEU A 276 14.25 54.64 19.72
CA LEU A 276 14.15 55.62 20.79
C LEU A 276 15.53 56.21 21.16
N ILE A 277 16.56 55.36 21.29
CA ILE A 277 17.94 55.80 21.57
C ILE A 277 18.48 56.65 20.42
N TYR A 278 18.27 56.24 19.17
CA TYR A 278 18.70 57.00 18.00
C TYR A 278 18.04 58.39 17.94
N SER A 279 16.73 58.45 18.18
CA SER A 279 15.98 59.71 18.28
C SER A 279 16.54 60.61 19.39
N TYR A 280 16.82 60.04 20.57
CA TYR A 280 17.41 60.78 21.68
C TYR A 280 18.80 61.36 21.35
N VAL A 281 19.68 60.56 20.74
CA VAL A 281 21.02 61.01 20.31
C VAL A 281 20.91 62.13 19.28
N ASN A 282 19.97 62.03 18.34
CA ASN A 282 19.78 63.05 17.32
C ASN A 282 19.32 64.38 17.94
N VAL A 283 18.36 64.34 18.88
CA VAL A 283 17.91 65.53 19.63
C VAL A 283 19.05 66.17 20.42
N VAL A 284 19.86 65.36 21.11
CA VAL A 284 21.01 65.86 21.88
C VAL A 284 22.06 66.49 20.94
N ARG A 285 22.31 65.88 19.79
CA ARG A 285 23.24 66.39 18.78
C ARG A 285 22.77 67.74 18.22
N ASP A 286 21.48 67.86 17.92
CA ASP A 286 20.90 69.11 17.41
C ASP A 286 20.98 70.23 18.46
N GLN A 287 20.73 69.92 19.75
CA GLN A 287 20.91 70.91 20.82
C GLN A 287 22.37 71.39 20.95
N TRP A 288 23.35 70.50 20.73
CA TRP A 288 24.76 70.86 20.76
C TRP A 288 25.20 71.68 19.54
N ASN A 289 24.62 71.41 18.38
CA ASN A 289 24.95 72.09 17.13
C ASN A 289 24.23 73.43 16.93
N GLN A 290 23.30 73.81 17.81
CA GLN A 290 22.71 75.16 17.72
C GLN A 290 23.79 76.21 17.98
N PRO A 291 24.15 77.02 16.97
CA PRO A 291 25.12 78.09 17.17
C PRO A 291 24.55 79.06 18.22
N LYS A 292 25.28 79.25 19.32
CA LYS A 292 24.96 80.19 20.39
C LYS A 292 25.17 81.63 19.93
N ASN A 293 24.46 82.07 18.90
CA ASN A 293 24.63 83.36 18.23
C ASN A 293 23.30 83.70 17.55
N LEU A 294 22.70 84.88 17.58
CA LEU A 294 22.98 86.17 18.20
C LEU A 294 21.70 86.99 17.93
N ALA A 295 21.12 87.59 18.97
CA ALA A 295 20.08 88.63 18.98
C ALA A 295 18.69 88.35 18.33
N PRO A 296 17.58 88.69 19.01
CA PRO A 296 16.25 88.69 18.42
C PRO A 296 16.13 89.82 17.39
N SER A 297 16.23 89.49 16.10
CA SER A 297 15.78 90.39 15.03
C SER A 297 14.26 90.31 14.94
N THR A 298 13.59 91.34 15.45
CA THR A 298 12.18 91.62 15.20
C THR A 298 11.99 91.95 13.72
N THR A 299 11.32 91.10 12.96
CA THR A 299 10.85 91.46 11.61
C THR A 299 9.45 90.87 11.39
N PRO A 300 8.50 91.69 10.90
CA PRO A 300 7.08 91.39 10.96
C PRO A 300 6.62 90.32 9.96
N THR A 301 5.67 89.53 10.47
CA THR A 301 4.76 88.62 9.81
C THR A 301 4.32 89.07 8.42
N SER A 302 4.68 88.28 7.41
CA SER A 302 4.00 88.28 6.11
C SER A 302 3.27 86.95 5.95
N ILE A 303 1.94 87.04 6.00
CA ILE A 303 0.99 85.96 5.81
C ILE A 303 1.07 85.49 4.37
N VAL A 304 1.59 84.28 4.13
CA VAL A 304 1.44 83.61 2.83
C VAL A 304 0.86 82.22 3.06
N VAL A 305 -0.41 82.12 2.67
CA VAL A 305 -1.19 80.90 2.48
C VAL A 305 -0.63 80.16 1.26
N PRO A 306 -0.41 78.83 1.33
CA PRO A 306 -0.47 78.01 0.14
C PRO A 306 -1.54 76.93 0.21
N ALA A 307 -2.10 76.73 -0.97
CA ALA A 307 -3.26 75.93 -1.28
C ALA A 307 -3.12 74.44 -0.92
N ARG A 308 -4.25 73.95 -0.40
CA ARG A 308 -4.76 72.60 -0.47
C ARG A 308 -4.53 71.97 -1.86
N THR A 309 -3.78 70.87 -1.93
CA THR A 309 -3.84 69.95 -3.08
C THR A 309 -4.14 68.56 -2.56
N THR A 310 -5.38 68.16 -2.75
CA THR A 310 -5.86 66.79 -2.64
C THR A 310 -5.39 66.02 -3.86
N SER A 311 -4.69 64.90 -3.69
CA SER A 311 -4.54 63.90 -4.74
C SER A 311 -4.64 62.53 -4.10
N ALA A 312 -5.82 61.94 -4.29
CA ALA A 312 -6.12 60.56 -3.95
C ALA A 312 -5.35 59.64 -4.90
N THR A 313 -4.54 58.74 -4.35
CA THR A 313 -3.96 57.62 -5.09
C THR A 313 -4.72 56.37 -4.69
N ALA A 314 -5.69 56.00 -5.53
CA ALA A 314 -6.34 54.70 -5.50
C ALA A 314 -5.34 53.65 -6.02
N ALA A 315 -4.82 52.81 -5.13
CA ALA A 315 -4.06 51.63 -5.51
C ALA A 315 -5.04 50.48 -5.77
N ALA A 316 -5.21 50.16 -7.06
CA ALA A 316 -5.86 48.95 -7.53
C ALA A 316 -5.06 47.73 -7.07
N ILE A 317 -5.73 46.83 -6.34
CA ILE A 317 -5.20 45.53 -5.95
C ILE A 317 -5.56 44.56 -7.07
N GLU A 318 -4.60 44.27 -7.94
CA GLU A 318 -4.69 43.17 -8.90
C GLU A 318 -4.44 41.84 -8.18
N ILE A 319 -5.43 40.96 -8.20
CA ILE A 319 -5.35 39.59 -7.70
C ILE A 319 -4.90 38.70 -8.88
N PRO A 320 -3.75 38.00 -8.81
CA PRO A 320 -3.37 37.06 -9.84
C PRO A 320 -4.20 35.78 -9.73
N THR A 321 -5.01 35.53 -10.76
CA THR A 321 -5.70 34.26 -11.01
C THR A 321 -4.67 33.17 -11.29
N SER A 322 -4.58 32.21 -10.37
CA SER A 322 -3.76 31.00 -10.50
C SER A 322 -4.22 30.18 -11.70
N ARG A 323 -3.29 30.00 -12.63
CA ARG A 323 -3.41 29.28 -13.89
C ARG A 323 -3.30 27.77 -13.65
N SER A 324 -4.35 27.07 -14.11
CA SER A 324 -4.37 25.72 -14.70
C SER A 324 -3.03 24.98 -14.79
N SER A 325 -2.96 23.81 -14.16
CA SER A 325 -2.11 22.70 -14.61
C SER A 325 -2.95 21.44 -14.70
N ALA A 326 -3.35 21.12 -15.93
CA ALA A 326 -3.71 19.78 -16.35
C ALA A 326 -2.41 19.02 -16.67
N ASN A 327 -2.23 17.87 -16.03
CA ASN A 327 -1.77 16.59 -16.60
C ASN A 327 -1.70 15.54 -15.50
#